data_AF-A0AAP6BM04-F1
#
_entry.id   AF-A0AAP6BM04-F1
#
_cell.length_a   1.000
_cell.length_b   1.000
_cell.length_c   1.000
_cell.angle_alpha   90.00
_cell.angle_beta   90.00
_cell.angle_gamma   90.00
#
_symmetry.space_group_name_H-M   'P 1'
#
loop_
_entity.id
_entity.type
_entity.pdbx_description
1 polymer ?
#
loop_
_entity_poly.entity_id
_entity_poly.type
_entity_poly.pdbx_seq_one_letter_code
_entity_poly.pdbx_strand_id
1 'polypeptide(L)' 'MAIPAVLAGGARSIPGRPAADRPVRDPDPTRNAAYWARIDAIVDTAPPLSDEQRAVIRTAFHQPALKETA' A
#
# COMPACT_ATOMS: atom_id res chain seq x y z
N MET A 1 31.00 -17.19 -5.19
CA MET A 1 30.45 -15.93 -5.74
C MET A 1 29.43 -15.43 -4.73
N ALA A 2 29.81 -14.45 -3.90
CA ALA A 2 28.97 -13.93 -2.82
C ALA A 2 28.07 -12.83 -3.36
N ILE A 3 26.75 -12.97 -3.19
CA ILE A 3 25.77 -11.91 -3.49
C ILE A 3 25.71 -11.02 -2.24
N PRO A 4 25.88 -9.69 -2.36
CA PRO A 4 25.94 -8.82 -1.20
C PRO A 4 24.56 -8.70 -0.56
N ALA A 5 24.55 -8.58 0.77
CA ALA A 5 23.38 -8.17 1.53
C ALA A 5 22.91 -6.80 1.02
N VAL A 6 21.80 -6.78 0.28
CA VAL A 6 21.12 -5.53 -0.04
C VAL A 6 20.51 -5.03 1.26
N LEU A 7 20.92 -3.82 1.64
CA LEU A 7 20.37 -3.04 2.74
C LEU A 7 18.85 -3.20 2.77
N ALA A 8 18.31 -3.42 3.97
CA ALA A 8 16.93 -3.11 4.30
C ALA A 8 16.67 -1.64 3.90
N GLY A 9 16.21 -1.45 2.67
CA GLY A 9 15.84 -0.17 2.12
C GLY A 9 14.65 0.33 2.92
N GLY A 10 14.92 1.36 3.72
CA GLY A 10 13.95 1.95 4.62
C GLY A 10 12.62 2.19 3.93
N ALA A 11 11.55 1.76 4.60
CA ALA A 11 10.19 2.12 4.25
C ALA A 11 10.12 3.65 4.18
N ARG A 12 10.19 4.20 2.97
CA ARG A 12 9.81 5.59 2.73
C ARG A 12 8.29 5.63 2.86
N SER A 13 7.86 5.91 4.09
CA SER A 13 6.48 6.20 4.42
C SER A 13 5.93 7.24 3.47
N ILE A 14 4.80 6.93 2.84
CA ILE A 14 3.95 7.96 2.23
C ILE A 14 3.50 8.89 3.37
N PRO A 15 3.66 10.22 3.26
CA PRO A 15 3.15 11.14 4.25
C PRO A 15 1.66 10.88 4.49
N GLY A 16 1.31 10.40 5.70
CA GLY A 16 -0.06 10.18 6.14
C GLY A 16 -0.61 8.74 6.04
N ARG A 17 0.15 7.73 5.59
CA ARG A 17 -0.28 6.32 5.67
C ARG A 17 0.68 5.50 6.53
N PRO A 18 0.26 5.00 7.71
CA PRO A 18 1.08 4.10 8.50
C PRO A 18 1.34 2.82 7.71
N ALA A 19 2.62 2.44 7.55
CA ALA A 19 2.99 1.12 7.05
C ALA A 19 2.46 -0.01 7.96
N ALA A 20 2.13 0.32 9.21
CA ALA A 20 1.59 -0.58 10.23
C ALA A 20 0.21 -1.16 9.89
N ASP A 21 -0.61 -0.48 9.06
CA ASP A 21 -1.98 -0.92 8.75
C ASP A 21 -2.08 -1.78 7.48
N ARG A 22 -0.93 -2.14 6.86
CA ARG A 22 -0.95 -2.94 5.64
C ARG A 22 -1.23 -4.41 5.96
N PRO A 23 -2.13 -5.09 5.23
CA PRO A 23 -2.38 -6.50 5.43
C PRO A 23 -1.16 -7.35 5.07
N VAL A 24 -0.96 -8.43 5.81
CA VAL A 24 0.05 -9.45 5.50
C VAL A 24 -0.44 -10.29 4.32
N ARG A 25 0.32 -10.28 3.22
CA ARG A 25 0.04 -11.03 1.99
C ARG A 25 0.86 -12.31 1.88
N ASP A 26 2.06 -12.31 2.46
CA ASP A 26 2.97 -13.44 2.50
C ASP A 26 3.46 -13.62 3.96
N PRO A 27 3.42 -14.85 4.52
CA PRO A 27 3.89 -15.10 5.88
C PRO A 27 5.40 -14.89 6.05
N ASP A 28 6.19 -14.98 4.97
CA ASP A 28 7.60 -14.60 5.01
C ASP A 28 7.72 -13.06 5.06
N PRO A 29 8.27 -12.48 6.14
CA PRO A 29 8.35 -11.05 6.30
C PRO A 29 9.18 -10.36 5.20
N THR A 30 10.20 -11.04 4.67
CA THR A 30 11.06 -10.48 3.61
C THR A 30 10.29 -10.39 2.30
N ARG A 31 9.55 -11.44 1.95
CA ARG A 31 8.74 -11.48 0.72
C ARG A 31 7.57 -10.49 0.81
N ASN A 32 6.93 -10.40 1.97
CA ASN A 32 5.86 -9.42 2.20
C ASN A 32 6.37 -7.97 2.08
N ALA A 33 7.53 -7.67 2.66
CA ALA A 33 8.16 -6.35 2.53
C ALA A 33 8.52 -6.03 1.06
N ALA A 34 9.11 -6.99 0.34
CA ALA A 34 9.46 -6.82 -1.07
C ALA A 34 8.22 -6.58 -1.96
N TYR A 35 7.12 -7.28 -1.69
CA TYR A 35 5.84 -7.05 -2.38
C TYR A 35 5.36 -5.61 -2.20
N TRP A 36 5.33 -5.13 -0.96
CA TRP A 36 4.84 -3.79 -0.67
C TRP A 36 5.77 -2.69 -1.20
N ALA A 37 7.08 -2.89 -1.16
CA ALA A 37 8.05 -1.98 -1.77
C ALA A 37 7.82 -1.84 -3.28
N ARG A 38 7.46 -2.92 -3.97
CA ARG A 38 7.10 -2.88 -5.40
C ARG A 38 5.82 -2.07 -5.63
N ILE A 39 4.80 -2.25 -4.79
CA ILE A 39 3.55 -1.48 -4.91
C ILE A 39 3.82 0.02 -4.72
N ASP A 40 4.62 0.37 -3.71
CA ASP A 40 4.97 1.77 -3.44
C ASP A 40 5.69 2.40 -4.64
N ALA A 41 6.67 1.70 -5.21
CA ALA A 41 7.37 2.17 -6.41
C ALA A 41 6.43 2.39 -7.61
N ILE A 42 5.44 1.51 -7.82
CA ILE A 42 4.46 1.68 -8.89
C ILE A 42 3.59 2.92 -8.64
N VAL A 43 3.09 3.08 -7.41
CA VAL A 43 2.22 4.19 -7.03
C VAL A 43 2.93 5.54 -7.15
N ASP A 44 4.20 5.61 -6.74
CA ASP A 44 5.02 6.84 -6.84
C ASP A 44 5.22 7.30 -8.29
N THR A 45 5.25 6.37 -9.25
CA THR A 45 5.41 6.68 -10.68
C THR A 45 4.11 6.98 -11.41
N ALA A 46 2.96 6.74 -10.77
CA ALA A 46 1.67 6.92 -11.40
C ALA A 46 1.28 8.42 -11.50
N PRO A 47 0.65 8.87 -12.61
CA PRO A 47 0.09 10.21 -12.66
C PRO A 47 -1.00 10.38 -11.61
N PRO A 48 -1.18 11.59 -11.04
CA PRO A 48 -2.24 11.85 -10.09
C PRO A 48 -3.62 11.65 -10.74
N LEU A 49 -4.57 11.12 -9.97
CA LEU A 49 -5.94 10.94 -10.43
C LEU A 49 -6.64 12.29 -10.66
N SER A 50 -7.49 12.39 -11.68
CA SER A 50 -8.41 13.52 -11.80
C SER A 50 -9.48 13.47 -10.69
N ASP A 51 -10.13 14.60 -10.41
CA ASP A 51 -11.20 14.65 -9.41
C ASP A 51 -12.38 13.74 -9.77
N GLU A 52 -12.69 13.64 -11.07
CA GLU A 52 -13.69 12.70 -11.59
C GLU A 52 -13.31 11.24 -11.30
N GLN A 53 -12.06 10.85 -11.59
CA GLN A 53 -11.58 9.49 -11.30
C GLN A 53 -11.62 9.19 -9.80
N ARG A 54 -11.24 10.16 -8.96
CA ARG A 54 -11.36 10.02 -7.49
C ARG A 54 -12.81 9.85 -7.07
N ALA A 55 -13.74 10.60 -7.66
CA ALA A 55 -15.16 10.48 -7.37
C ALA A 55 -15.71 9.10 -7.75
N VAL A 56 -15.38 8.60 -8.94
CA VAL A 56 -15.77 7.26 -9.40
C VAL A 56 -15.24 6.18 -8.45
N ILE A 57 -13.96 6.24 -8.08
CA ILE A 57 -13.35 5.27 -7.16
C ILE A 57 -14.03 5.33 -5.79
N ARG A 58 -14.25 6.53 -5.23
CA ARG A 58 -14.94 6.68 -3.94
C ARG A 58 -16.34 6.07 -3.96
N THR A 59 -17.10 6.32 -5.02
CA THR A 59 -18.44 5.73 -5.19
C THR A 59 -18.38 4.21 -5.30
N ALA A 60 -17.46 3.67 -6.11
CA ALA A 60 -17.36 2.22 -6.34
C ALA A 60 -16.97 1.44 -5.07
N PHE A 61 -16.17 2.03 -4.18
CA PHE A 61 -15.73 1.40 -2.94
C PHE A 61 -16.43 1.94 -1.69
N HIS A 62 -17.50 2.71 -1.84
CA HIS A 62 -18.28 3.17 -0.70
C HIS A 62 -19.01 1.97 -0.08
N GLN A 63 -18.50 1.49 1.05
CA GLN A 63 -19.24 0.60 1.94
C GLN A 63 -20.02 1.47 2.92
N PRO A 64 -21.35 1.36 3.02
CA PRO A 64 -22.10 1.99 4.10
C PRO A 64 -21.60 1.40 5.43
N ALA A 65 -21.31 2.25 6.41
CA ALA A 65 -20.93 1.78 7.73
C ALA A 65 -22.03 0.82 8.24
N LEU A 66 -21.63 -0.40 8.61
CA LEU A 66 -22.53 -1.32 9.30
C LEU A 66 -23.04 -0.60 10.55
N LYS A 67 -24.33 -0.26 10.57
CA LYS A 67 -24.98 0.14 11.82
C LYS A 67 -24.92 -1.07 12.73
N GLU A 68 -24.16 -0.97 13.82
CA GLU A 68 -24.30 -1.88 14.96
C GLU A 68 -25.76 -1.83 15.40
N THR A 69 -26.50 -2.90 15.12
CA THR A 69 -27.79 -3.16 15.74
C THR A 69 -27.52 -3.53 17.19
N ALA A 70 -27.77 -2.57 18.09
CA ALA A 70 -27.77 -2.73 19.54
C ALA A 70 -28.88 -3.65 20.02
#